data_AF-A0A239PJE9-F1
#
_entry.id   AF-A0A239PJE9-F1
#
_cell.length_a   1.000
_cell.length_b   1.000
_cell.length_c   1.000
_cell.angle_alpha   90.00
_cell.angle_beta   90.00
_cell.angle_gamma   90.00
#
_symmetry.space_group_name_H-M   'P 1'
#
loop_
_entity.id
_entity.type
_entity.pdbx_description
1 polymer ?
#
loop_
_entity_poly.entity_id
_entity_poly.type
_entity_poly.pdbx_seq_one_letter_code
_entity_poly.pdbx_strand_id
1 'polypeptide(L)'
;MAARKTEIACSLRTYAGAGLCAILLAGCASSGGGRADVAGTGDYAGAIGVFTNPEADPSTLDPIAAAAFWGTRYNREPHNPAVATRYAASLRKIGSSREAVSVMMKVAGRHPDDPDVNLELGKALVEDGRAFEAVRYLETAADARANDWRALSAYGVALDQIGEHEAARRKYDAALALAPEAVSVMNNKGLSYALSGDLDMAVKTLRAAAASRRGNARVRQNLALALAIKGDLREAERLARSDLPPQLAEQNIDYFRSLMNQPAYWQEFAADGFDAPDFDAPPAAPAPAAPAPSPKPRPLPELREEPKQDEEKDDAPVALVPQPATAPTNASAEEAGAPDIKQ
;
A
#
# COMPACT_ATOMS: atom_id res chain seq x y z
N MET A 1 -16.82 34.65 -30.18
CA MET A 1 -17.24 33.88 -28.98
C MET A 1 -17.24 32.36 -29.16
N ALA A 2 -17.11 31.81 -30.37
CA ALA A 2 -17.06 30.36 -30.60
C ALA A 2 -15.69 29.71 -30.28
N ALA A 3 -14.57 30.42 -30.47
CA ALA A 3 -13.22 29.86 -30.26
C ALA A 3 -12.84 29.61 -28.79
N ARG A 4 -13.38 30.37 -27.83
CA ARG A 4 -13.13 30.17 -26.38
C ARG A 4 -13.84 28.96 -25.79
N LYS A 5 -14.89 28.44 -26.43
CA LYS A 5 -15.61 27.26 -25.95
C LYS A 5 -14.88 25.96 -26.28
N THR A 6 -14.09 25.95 -27.36
CA THR A 6 -13.31 24.77 -27.79
C THR A 6 -12.06 24.55 -26.93
N GLU A 7 -11.40 25.62 -26.47
CA GLU A 7 -10.23 25.50 -25.58
C GLU A 7 -10.61 25.02 -24.17
N ILE A 8 -11.76 25.46 -23.64
CA ILE A 8 -12.24 25.01 -22.32
C ILE A 8 -12.66 23.53 -22.35
N ALA A 9 -13.26 23.06 -23.45
CA ALA A 9 -13.62 21.65 -23.63
C ALA A 9 -12.39 20.74 -23.79
N CYS A 10 -11.30 21.23 -24.38
CA CYS A 10 -10.03 20.49 -24.47
C CYS A 10 -9.32 20.40 -23.11
N SER A 11 -9.47 21.43 -22.27
CA SER A 11 -8.89 21.44 -20.91
C SER A 11 -9.65 20.55 -19.93
N LEU A 12 -10.97 20.39 -20.04
CA LEU A 12 -11.72 19.51 -19.13
C LEU A 12 -11.44 18.02 -19.35
N ARG A 13 -11.20 17.61 -20.60
CA ARG A 13 -10.87 16.22 -20.97
C ARG A 13 -9.58 15.70 -20.33
N THR A 14 -8.58 16.56 -20.17
CA THR A 14 -7.31 16.21 -19.50
C THR A 14 -7.47 16.06 -17.97
N TYR A 15 -8.49 16.69 -17.35
CA TYR A 15 -8.72 16.57 -15.91
C TYR A 15 -9.61 15.39 -15.52
N ALA A 16 -10.52 14.93 -16.40
CA ALA A 16 -11.38 13.77 -16.12
C ALA A 16 -10.59 12.44 -16.12
N GLY A 17 -9.66 12.26 -17.06
CA GLY A 17 -8.72 11.13 -17.05
C GLY A 17 -7.74 11.16 -15.87
N ALA A 18 -7.41 12.36 -15.37
CA ALA A 18 -6.55 12.52 -14.20
C ALA A 18 -7.21 12.04 -12.90
N GLY A 19 -8.54 12.00 -12.80
CA GLY A 19 -9.25 11.53 -11.59
C GLY A 19 -9.15 10.02 -11.36
N LEU A 20 -9.26 9.20 -12.42
CA LEU A 20 -9.08 7.75 -12.33
C LEU A 20 -7.60 7.35 -12.30
N CYS A 21 -6.74 8.07 -13.05
CA CYS A 21 -5.28 7.94 -12.95
C CYS A 21 -4.76 8.31 -11.55
N ALA A 22 -5.34 9.32 -10.88
CA ALA A 22 -4.97 9.67 -9.51
C ALA A 22 -5.31 8.54 -8.52
N ILE A 23 -6.39 7.79 -8.71
CA ILE A 23 -6.74 6.65 -7.84
C ILE A 23 -5.85 5.43 -8.12
N LEU A 24 -5.42 5.23 -9.37
CA LEU A 24 -4.55 4.12 -9.77
C LEU A 24 -3.06 4.37 -9.51
N LEU A 25 -2.62 5.63 -9.46
CA LEU A 25 -1.20 6.00 -9.36
C LEU A 25 -0.82 6.76 -8.08
N ALA A 26 -1.76 7.24 -7.25
CA ALA A 26 -1.45 7.85 -5.93
C ALA A 26 -1.12 6.81 -4.83
N GLY A 27 -0.47 5.71 -5.21
CA GLY A 27 -0.08 4.62 -4.31
C GLY A 27 1.40 4.63 -3.90
N CYS A 28 2.10 5.75 -4.06
CA CYS A 28 3.43 5.90 -3.50
C CYS A 28 3.32 6.46 -2.07
N ALA A 29 3.94 5.74 -1.13
CA ALA A 29 3.95 5.95 0.32
C ALA A 29 2.65 5.59 1.09
N SER A 30 2.60 4.35 1.57
CA SER A 30 2.16 4.06 2.94
C SER A 30 2.62 2.65 3.29
N SER A 31 3.69 2.58 4.09
CA SER A 31 4.01 1.42 4.90
C SER A 31 2.92 1.31 5.97
N GLY A 32 2.17 0.23 5.95
CA GLY A 32 1.19 -0.05 6.99
C GLY A 32 1.83 -0.19 8.36
N GLY A 33 1.19 0.43 9.36
CA GLY A 33 0.96 -0.21 10.66
C GLY A 33 2.01 0.00 11.73
N GLY A 34 2.05 1.21 12.29
CA GLY A 34 2.48 1.43 13.68
C GLY A 34 1.70 2.61 14.24
N ARG A 35 0.63 2.35 15.00
CA ARG A 35 0.05 3.38 15.87
C ARG A 35 1.14 3.73 16.88
N ALA A 36 1.80 4.87 16.69
CA ALA A 36 2.53 5.49 17.77
C ALA A 36 1.49 6.08 18.72
N ASP A 37 1.35 5.47 19.90
CA ASP A 37 0.67 6.10 21.01
C ASP A 37 1.40 7.42 21.32
N VAL A 38 0.81 8.54 20.90
CA VAL A 38 1.24 9.87 21.34
C VAL A 38 0.68 10.08 22.74
N ALA A 39 1.29 9.41 23.71
CA ALA A 39 1.06 9.63 25.12
C ALA A 39 2.39 9.48 25.86
N GLY A 40 3.16 10.56 25.88
CA GLY A 40 4.38 10.65 26.66
C GLY A 40 5.28 11.77 26.16
N THR A 41 5.36 12.87 26.90
CA THR A 41 6.47 13.83 26.81
C THR A 41 7.75 13.12 27.27
N GLY A 42 8.32 12.29 26.41
CA GLY A 42 9.49 11.46 26.68
C GLY A 42 10.67 11.86 25.78
N ASP A 43 11.66 12.47 26.39
CA ASP A 43 13.05 12.64 25.93
C ASP A 43 13.29 13.09 24.46
N TYR A 44 13.04 14.37 24.20
CA TYR A 44 13.44 15.03 22.96
C TYR A 44 14.97 15.11 22.78
N ALA A 45 15.77 15.00 23.85
CA ALA A 45 17.23 15.10 23.77
C ALA A 45 17.86 13.81 23.21
N GLY A 46 17.35 12.64 23.59
CA GLY A 46 17.70 11.36 22.96
C GLY A 46 17.29 11.29 21.48
N ALA A 47 16.11 11.81 21.13
CA ALA A 47 15.62 11.87 19.75
C ALA A 47 16.49 12.78 18.85
N ILE A 48 16.89 13.96 19.34
CA ILE A 48 17.83 14.86 18.63
C ILE A 48 19.20 14.16 18.42
N GLY A 49 19.63 13.35 19.40
CA GLY A 49 20.85 12.55 19.32
C GLY A 49 20.84 11.58 18.14
N VAL A 50 19.72 10.88 17.89
CA VAL A 50 19.63 9.90 16.79
C VAL A 50 19.82 10.53 15.41
N PHE A 51 19.28 11.72 15.16
CA PHE A 51 19.39 12.39 13.85
C PHE A 51 20.79 12.93 13.56
N THR A 52 21.52 13.29 14.62
CA THR A 52 22.86 13.88 14.54
C THR A 52 23.98 12.85 14.76
N ASN A 53 23.66 11.68 15.32
CA ASN A 53 24.60 10.59 15.57
C ASN A 53 25.09 9.99 14.24
N PRO A 54 26.41 10.01 13.95
CA PRO A 54 26.99 9.38 12.77
C PRO A 54 26.74 7.86 12.71
N GLU A 55 26.62 7.20 13.86
CA GLU A 55 26.56 5.73 14.00
C GLU A 55 25.14 5.15 14.03
N ALA A 56 24.09 5.98 14.09
CA ALA A 56 22.73 5.45 14.12
C ALA A 56 22.40 4.72 12.81
N ASP A 57 21.76 3.55 12.92
CA ASP A 57 21.36 2.73 11.77
C ASP A 57 20.04 3.28 11.16
N PRO A 58 20.11 3.94 9.98
CA PRO A 58 18.95 4.56 9.36
C PRO A 58 17.94 3.54 8.84
N SER A 59 18.28 2.25 8.76
CA SER A 59 17.35 1.21 8.31
C SER A 59 16.26 0.89 9.34
N THR A 60 16.48 1.26 10.60
CA THR A 60 15.56 1.05 11.72
C THR A 60 14.64 2.24 11.99
N LEU A 61 14.92 3.39 11.36
CA LEU A 61 14.17 4.62 11.55
C LEU A 61 12.84 4.60 10.79
N ASP A 62 11.81 5.21 11.38
CA ASP A 62 10.59 5.52 10.63
C ASP A 62 10.88 6.53 9.50
N PRO A 63 10.01 6.65 8.48
CA PRO A 63 10.27 7.49 7.31
C PRO A 63 10.56 8.98 7.63
N ILE A 64 9.93 9.55 8.67
CA ILE A 64 10.14 10.95 9.06
C ILE A 64 11.49 11.10 9.74
N ALA A 65 11.80 10.21 10.68
CA ALA A 65 13.11 10.15 11.34
C ALA A 65 14.25 9.95 10.33
N ALA A 66 14.06 9.06 9.36
CA ALA A 66 15.03 8.81 8.29
C ALA A 66 15.23 10.05 7.40
N ALA A 67 14.17 10.82 7.11
CA ALA A 67 14.29 12.07 6.35
C ALA A 67 15.11 13.12 7.12
N ALA A 68 14.85 13.30 8.42
CA ALA A 68 15.61 14.21 9.27
C ALA A 68 17.10 13.81 9.40
N PHE A 69 17.36 12.51 9.58
CA PHE A 69 18.70 11.94 9.67
C PHE A 69 19.53 12.18 8.41
N TRP A 70 18.95 11.91 7.23
CA TRP A 70 19.63 12.12 5.95
C TRP A 70 19.70 13.59 5.56
N GLY A 71 18.70 14.42 5.92
CA GLY A 71 18.72 15.86 5.69
C GLY A 71 19.86 16.56 6.43
N THR A 72 20.13 16.15 7.68
CA THR A 72 21.27 16.67 8.46
C THR A 72 22.62 16.39 7.78
N ARG A 73 22.77 15.20 7.17
CA ARG A 73 23.98 14.83 6.42
C ARG A 73 24.06 15.54 5.09
N TYR A 74 22.94 15.66 4.37
CA TYR A 74 22.88 16.39 3.12
C TYR A 74 23.27 17.86 3.30
N ASN A 75 22.91 18.50 4.41
CA ASN A 75 23.35 19.87 4.71
C ASN A 75 24.87 20.02 4.84
N ARG A 76 25.58 18.96 5.28
CA ARG A 76 27.04 18.94 5.39
C ARG A 76 27.71 18.55 4.07
N GLU A 77 27.06 17.67 3.31
CA GLU A 77 27.57 17.07 2.07
C GLU A 77 26.57 17.23 0.92
N PRO A 78 26.19 18.46 0.50
CA PRO A 78 25.07 18.68 -0.41
C PRO A 78 25.32 18.19 -1.84
N HIS A 79 26.55 17.78 -2.16
CA HIS A 79 26.95 17.27 -3.47
C HIS A 79 27.32 15.78 -3.43
N ASN A 80 27.20 15.10 -2.28
CA ASN A 80 27.48 13.67 -2.20
C ASN A 80 26.27 12.88 -2.75
N PRO A 81 26.41 12.15 -3.87
CA PRO A 81 25.28 11.47 -4.51
C PRO A 81 24.68 10.36 -3.65
N ALA A 82 25.49 9.67 -2.86
CA ALA A 82 25.00 8.62 -1.97
C ALA A 82 24.14 9.18 -0.82
N VAL A 83 24.50 10.35 -0.29
CA VAL A 83 23.72 11.03 0.76
C VAL A 83 22.44 11.61 0.18
N ALA A 84 22.54 12.30 -0.96
CA ALA A 84 21.40 12.90 -1.63
C ALA A 84 20.36 11.87 -2.06
N THR A 85 20.79 10.74 -2.64
CA THR A 85 19.90 9.62 -3.03
C THR A 85 19.12 9.09 -1.83
N ARG A 86 19.78 8.88 -0.68
CA ARG A 86 19.10 8.38 0.52
C ARG A 86 18.17 9.43 1.14
N TYR A 87 18.54 10.71 1.11
CA TYR A 87 17.69 11.78 1.56
C TYR A 87 16.44 11.93 0.69
N ALA A 88 16.60 11.96 -0.64
CA ALA A 88 15.51 12.01 -1.60
C ALA A 88 14.57 10.81 -1.47
N ALA A 89 15.12 9.60 -1.28
CA ALA A 89 14.33 8.40 -1.03
C ALA A 89 13.48 8.50 0.25
N SER A 90 14.02 9.09 1.32
CA SER A 90 13.25 9.35 2.55
C SER A 90 12.19 10.43 2.35
N LEU A 91 12.51 11.51 1.64
CA LEU A 91 11.55 12.58 1.30
C LEU A 91 10.36 12.04 0.50
N ARG A 92 10.62 11.20 -0.50
CA ARG A 92 9.59 10.48 -1.27
C ARG A 92 8.68 9.64 -0.38
N LYS A 93 9.26 8.88 0.55
CA LYS A 93 8.49 8.03 1.49
C LYS A 93 7.56 8.82 2.42
N ILE A 94 7.82 10.11 2.65
CA ILE A 94 6.94 10.99 3.44
C ILE A 94 6.05 11.89 2.56
N GLY A 95 6.05 11.69 1.24
CA GLY A 95 5.26 12.46 0.28
C GLY A 95 5.87 13.80 -0.15
N SER A 96 7.09 14.13 0.30
CA SER A 96 7.81 15.35 -0.07
C SER A 96 8.52 15.22 -1.42
N SER A 97 7.82 14.73 -2.45
CA SER A 97 8.38 14.41 -3.78
C SER A 97 9.00 15.63 -4.46
N ARG A 98 8.36 16.81 -4.35
CA ARG A 98 8.89 18.06 -4.91
C ARG A 98 10.25 18.44 -4.31
N GLU A 99 10.42 18.25 -3.00
CA GLU A 99 11.69 18.51 -2.32
C GLU A 99 12.73 17.48 -2.73
N ALA A 100 12.34 16.21 -2.86
CA ALA A 100 13.21 15.15 -3.38
C ALA A 100 13.74 15.49 -4.78
N VAL A 101 12.89 16.01 -5.68
CA VAL A 101 13.31 16.48 -7.01
C VAL A 101 14.31 17.63 -6.88
N SER A 102 14.07 18.62 -6.00
CA SER A 102 14.99 19.75 -5.79
C SER A 102 16.36 19.29 -5.29
N VAL A 103 16.42 18.35 -4.35
CA VAL A 103 17.65 17.72 -3.86
C VAL A 103 18.38 17.00 -5.01
N MET A 104 17.66 16.15 -5.74
CA MET A 104 18.28 15.32 -6.78
C MET A 104 18.75 16.13 -7.99
N MET A 105 18.02 17.19 -8.38
CA MET A 105 18.43 18.07 -9.49
C MET A 105 19.77 18.78 -9.22
N LYS A 106 20.05 19.14 -7.96
CA LYS A 106 21.34 19.76 -7.57
C LYS A 106 22.53 18.82 -7.77
N VAL A 107 22.30 17.52 -7.59
CA VAL A 107 23.33 16.49 -7.71
C VAL A 107 23.45 15.97 -9.14
N ALA A 108 22.32 15.79 -9.84
CA ALA A 108 22.28 15.31 -11.22
C ALA A 108 23.13 16.16 -12.18
N GLY A 109 23.19 17.48 -11.99
CA GLY A 109 24.04 18.36 -12.80
C GLY A 109 25.54 18.06 -12.72
N ARG A 110 26.01 17.40 -11.65
CA ARG A 110 27.42 17.00 -11.47
C ARG A 110 27.67 15.51 -11.74
N HIS A 111 26.60 14.72 -11.74
CA HIS A 111 26.63 13.27 -11.90
C HIS A 111 25.63 12.83 -12.98
N PRO A 112 25.76 13.33 -14.23
CA PRO A 112 24.75 13.13 -15.27
C PRO A 112 24.59 11.66 -15.67
N ASP A 113 25.65 10.86 -15.55
CA ASP A 113 25.67 9.45 -15.96
C ASP A 113 25.58 8.48 -14.77
N ASP A 114 25.38 8.99 -13.55
CA ASP A 114 25.29 8.14 -12.36
C ASP A 114 23.90 7.44 -12.33
N PRO A 115 23.84 6.11 -12.42
CA PRO A 115 22.59 5.39 -12.49
C PRO A 115 21.77 5.44 -11.19
N ASP A 116 22.39 5.64 -10.01
CA ASP A 116 21.65 5.83 -8.75
C ASP A 116 20.96 7.18 -8.73
N VAL A 117 21.69 8.21 -9.15
CA VAL A 117 21.17 9.57 -9.24
C VAL A 117 20.03 9.66 -10.24
N ASN A 118 20.22 9.10 -11.43
CA ASN A 118 19.19 9.05 -12.47
C ASN A 118 17.96 8.25 -12.05
N LEU A 119 18.16 7.10 -11.40
CA LEU A 119 17.05 6.27 -10.90
C LEU A 119 16.24 7.02 -9.84
N GLU A 120 16.90 7.62 -8.84
CA GLU A 120 16.18 8.26 -7.74
C GLU A 120 15.55 9.60 -8.15
N LEU A 121 16.21 10.38 -9.04
CA LEU A 121 15.61 11.56 -9.66
C LEU A 121 14.38 11.19 -10.48
N GLY A 122 14.48 10.15 -11.32
CA GLY A 122 13.37 9.66 -12.13
C GLY A 122 12.17 9.23 -11.28
N LYS A 123 12.41 8.47 -10.22
CA LYS A 123 11.37 8.10 -9.25
C LYS A 123 10.75 9.32 -8.57
N ALA A 124 11.56 10.30 -8.15
CA ALA A 124 11.05 11.54 -7.54
C ALA A 124 10.17 12.34 -8.51
N LEU A 125 10.54 12.42 -9.79
CA LEU A 125 9.76 13.08 -10.83
C LEU A 125 8.43 12.37 -11.08
N VAL A 126 8.39 11.04 -11.12
CA VAL A 126 7.15 10.25 -11.22
C VAL A 126 6.20 10.56 -10.06
N GLU A 127 6.70 10.61 -8.83
CA GLU A 127 5.87 10.90 -7.65
C GLU A 127 5.47 12.38 -7.53
N ASP A 128 6.21 13.30 -8.15
CA ASP A 128 5.84 14.71 -8.29
C ASP A 128 4.87 14.97 -9.46
N GLY A 129 4.47 13.91 -10.19
CA GLY A 129 3.57 14.00 -11.35
C GLY A 129 4.23 14.47 -12.65
N ARG A 130 5.57 14.50 -12.69
CA ARG A 130 6.38 14.94 -13.83
C ARG A 130 6.93 13.75 -14.62
N ALA A 131 6.05 12.80 -14.93
CA ALA A 131 6.39 11.52 -15.57
C ALA A 131 7.14 11.67 -16.90
N PHE A 132 6.70 12.62 -17.74
CA PHE A 132 7.32 12.88 -19.03
C PHE A 132 8.80 13.26 -18.89
N GLU A 133 9.16 14.05 -17.89
CA GLU A 133 10.56 14.38 -17.60
C GLU A 133 11.32 13.20 -17.02
N ALA A 134 10.65 12.34 -16.25
CA ALA A 134 11.24 11.17 -15.60
C ALA A 134 11.74 10.14 -16.62
N VAL A 135 11.06 9.99 -17.76
CA VAL A 135 11.36 8.97 -18.78
C VAL A 135 12.84 8.94 -19.16
N ARG A 136 13.45 10.09 -19.51
CA ARG A 136 14.87 10.12 -19.92
C ARG A 136 15.82 9.68 -18.81
N TYR A 137 15.54 10.05 -17.56
CA TYR A 137 16.38 9.69 -16.42
C TYR A 137 16.25 8.19 -16.11
N LEU A 138 15.03 7.67 -16.17
CA LEU A 138 14.75 6.25 -15.91
C LEU A 138 15.24 5.34 -17.04
N GLU A 139 15.21 5.82 -18.29
CA GLU A 139 15.82 5.15 -19.43
C GLU A 139 17.35 5.04 -19.24
N THR A 140 18.04 6.16 -19.01
CA THR A 140 19.49 6.14 -18.72
C THR A 140 19.85 5.21 -17.55
N ALA A 141 19.06 5.25 -16.47
CA ALA A 141 19.27 4.37 -15.32
C ALA A 141 19.04 2.89 -15.64
N ALA A 142 18.02 2.56 -16.43
CA ALA A 142 17.70 1.19 -16.83
C ALA A 142 18.74 0.63 -17.81
N ASP A 143 19.25 1.45 -18.73
CA ASP A 143 20.28 1.05 -19.70
C ASP A 143 21.62 0.80 -19.00
N ALA A 144 22.02 1.69 -18.08
CA ALA A 144 23.21 1.51 -17.26
C ALA A 144 23.10 0.32 -16.28
N ARG A 145 21.88 -0.10 -15.94
CA ARG A 145 21.59 -1.23 -15.04
C ARG A 145 20.64 -2.23 -15.65
N ALA A 146 21.05 -2.82 -16.77
CA ALA A 146 20.26 -3.84 -17.47
C ALA A 146 19.79 -5.01 -16.58
N ASN A 147 20.47 -5.28 -15.45
CA ASN A 147 20.12 -6.32 -14.48
C ASN A 147 19.42 -5.81 -13.20
N ASP A 148 19.01 -4.54 -13.13
CA ASP A 148 18.20 -4.01 -12.01
C ASP A 148 16.72 -3.90 -12.40
N TRP A 149 15.94 -4.90 -11.98
CA TRP A 149 14.48 -4.91 -12.17
C TRP A 149 13.78 -3.67 -11.60
N ARG A 150 14.37 -2.99 -10.60
CA ARG A 150 13.78 -1.79 -9.99
C ARG A 150 13.83 -0.60 -10.94
N ALA A 151 14.90 -0.46 -11.71
CA ALA A 151 15.03 0.59 -12.71
C ALA A 151 14.03 0.37 -13.86
N LEU A 152 13.95 -0.86 -14.37
CA LEU A 152 12.96 -1.26 -15.37
C LEU A 152 11.51 -1.05 -14.89
N SER A 153 11.22 -1.43 -13.65
CA SER A 153 9.90 -1.23 -13.06
C SER A 153 9.56 0.26 -12.87
N ALA A 154 10.51 1.10 -12.43
CA ALA A 154 10.27 2.53 -12.29
C ALA A 154 10.05 3.18 -13.67
N TYR A 155 10.82 2.77 -14.68
CA TYR A 155 10.63 3.21 -16.05
C TYR A 155 9.24 2.82 -16.59
N GLY A 156 8.79 1.59 -16.35
CA GLY A 156 7.43 1.17 -16.70
C GLY A 156 6.35 2.07 -16.08
N VAL A 157 6.51 2.47 -14.82
CA VAL A 157 5.54 3.37 -14.15
C VAL A 157 5.51 4.75 -14.80
N ALA A 158 6.66 5.30 -15.18
CA ALA A 158 6.71 6.58 -15.89
C ALA A 158 6.02 6.50 -17.25
N LEU A 159 6.20 5.38 -17.98
CA LEU A 159 5.54 5.13 -19.26
C LEU A 159 4.01 5.02 -19.11
N ASP A 160 3.52 4.31 -18.09
CA ASP A 160 2.08 4.25 -17.80
C ASP A 160 1.48 5.63 -17.51
N GLN A 161 2.19 6.48 -16.75
CA GLN A 161 1.74 7.83 -16.42
C GLN A 161 1.65 8.77 -17.63
N ILE A 162 2.34 8.46 -18.73
CA ILE A 162 2.25 9.22 -19.99
C ILE A 162 1.39 8.53 -21.05
N GLY A 163 0.69 7.44 -20.71
CA GLY A 163 -0.21 6.71 -21.61
C GLY A 163 0.46 5.63 -22.48
N GLU A 164 1.76 5.41 -22.32
CA GLU A 164 2.54 4.44 -23.11
C GLU A 164 2.45 3.02 -22.52
N HIS A 165 1.23 2.51 -22.34
CA HIS A 165 0.94 1.28 -21.59
C HIS A 165 1.55 0.02 -22.19
N GLU A 166 1.67 -0.07 -23.52
CA GLU A 166 2.33 -1.22 -24.15
C GLU A 166 3.85 -1.20 -23.88
N ALA A 167 4.47 -0.03 -23.98
CA ALA A 167 5.89 0.12 -23.66
C ALA A 167 6.16 -0.16 -22.16
N ALA A 168 5.28 0.31 -21.28
CA ALA A 168 5.32 0.02 -19.85
C ALA A 168 5.30 -1.49 -19.58
N ARG A 169 4.36 -2.23 -20.19
CA ARG A 169 4.25 -3.69 -20.07
C ARG A 169 5.51 -4.41 -20.53
N ARG A 170 6.16 -3.98 -21.62
CA ARG A 170 7.45 -4.54 -22.04
C ARG A 170 8.56 -4.35 -20.99
N LYS A 171 8.59 -3.19 -20.32
CA LYS A 171 9.55 -2.94 -19.22
C LYS A 171 9.23 -3.76 -17.98
N TYR A 172 7.95 -3.95 -17.64
CA TYR A 172 7.55 -4.86 -16.57
C TYR A 172 7.90 -6.32 -16.88
N ASP A 173 7.74 -6.75 -18.13
CA ASP A 173 8.13 -8.10 -18.55
C ASP A 173 9.64 -8.33 -18.42
N ALA A 174 10.44 -7.35 -18.82
CA ALA A 174 11.89 -7.40 -18.59
C ALA A 174 12.23 -7.44 -17.09
N ALA A 175 11.53 -6.65 -16.26
CA ALA A 175 11.72 -6.67 -14.81
C ALA A 175 11.31 -8.02 -14.18
N LEU A 176 10.21 -8.63 -14.62
CA LEU A 176 9.74 -9.94 -14.15
C LEU A 176 10.62 -11.08 -14.65
N ALA A 177 11.28 -10.96 -15.80
CA ALA A 177 12.28 -11.93 -16.24
C ALA A 177 13.49 -11.98 -15.28
N LEU A 178 13.88 -10.83 -14.70
CA LEU A 178 14.94 -10.74 -13.70
C LEU A 178 14.46 -11.12 -12.29
N ALA A 179 13.22 -10.79 -11.94
CA ALA A 179 12.64 -11.05 -10.64
C ALA A 179 11.18 -11.57 -10.76
N PRO A 180 10.98 -12.88 -11.03
CA PRO A 180 9.65 -13.44 -11.28
C PRO A 180 8.66 -13.29 -10.12
N GLU A 181 9.16 -13.24 -8.88
CA GLU A 181 8.38 -13.12 -7.66
C GLU A 181 8.20 -11.66 -7.19
N ALA A 182 8.53 -10.68 -8.04
CA ALA A 182 8.37 -9.26 -7.73
C ALA A 182 6.90 -8.84 -7.80
N VAL A 183 6.15 -9.09 -6.72
CA VAL A 183 4.71 -8.78 -6.61
C VAL A 183 4.38 -7.32 -6.91
N SER A 184 5.26 -6.37 -6.58
CA SER A 184 5.07 -4.96 -6.95
C SER A 184 5.07 -4.74 -8.45
N VAL A 185 5.89 -5.47 -9.21
CA VAL A 185 5.95 -5.39 -10.67
C VAL A 185 4.74 -6.07 -11.29
N MET A 186 4.34 -7.23 -10.78
CA MET A 186 3.09 -7.90 -11.22
C MET A 186 1.87 -7.00 -10.99
N ASN A 187 1.83 -6.34 -9.83
CA ASN A 187 0.79 -5.37 -9.50
C ASN A 187 0.76 -4.22 -10.53
N ASN A 188 1.91 -3.60 -10.80
CA ASN A 188 1.98 -2.50 -11.75
C ASN A 188 1.61 -2.94 -13.18
N LYS A 189 2.04 -4.13 -13.62
CA LYS A 189 1.62 -4.71 -14.90
C LYS A 189 0.10 -4.91 -14.96
N GLY A 190 -0.50 -5.39 -13.89
CA GLY A 190 -1.95 -5.55 -13.78
C GLY A 190 -2.70 -4.22 -13.86
N LEU A 191 -2.21 -3.18 -13.17
CA LEU A 191 -2.75 -1.83 -13.28
C LEU A 191 -2.56 -1.22 -14.68
N SER A 192 -1.44 -1.50 -15.35
CA SER A 192 -1.20 -1.06 -16.73
C SER A 192 -2.24 -1.62 -17.71
N TYR A 193 -2.62 -2.89 -17.57
CA TYR A 193 -3.74 -3.46 -18.34
C TYR A 193 -5.07 -2.76 -18.02
N ALA A 194 -5.34 -2.44 -16.75
CA ALA A 194 -6.55 -1.73 -16.36
C ALA A 194 -6.61 -0.31 -16.95
N LEU A 195 -5.47 0.41 -16.96
CA LEU A 195 -5.35 1.72 -17.57
C LEU A 195 -5.60 1.69 -19.08
N SER A 196 -5.19 0.62 -19.77
CA SER A 196 -5.44 0.44 -21.20
C SER A 196 -6.78 -0.25 -21.51
N GLY A 197 -7.66 -0.45 -20.53
CA GLY A 197 -8.99 -1.06 -20.71
C GLY A 197 -9.04 -2.58 -20.85
N ASP A 198 -7.90 -3.29 -20.80
CA ASP A 198 -7.86 -4.75 -20.87
C ASP A 198 -8.11 -5.35 -19.47
N LEU A 199 -9.37 -5.25 -19.03
CA LEU A 199 -9.79 -5.62 -17.68
C LEU A 199 -9.65 -7.13 -17.41
N ASP A 200 -9.74 -7.96 -18.45
CA ASP A 200 -9.53 -9.40 -18.33
C ASP A 200 -8.09 -9.73 -17.97
N MET A 201 -7.12 -9.15 -18.68
CA MET A 201 -5.71 -9.33 -18.35
C MET A 201 -5.33 -8.63 -17.06
N ALA A 202 -5.95 -7.51 -16.72
CA ALA A 202 -5.76 -6.83 -15.44
C ALA A 202 -6.15 -7.76 -14.28
N VAL A 203 -7.38 -8.28 -14.27
CA VAL A 203 -7.87 -9.20 -13.24
C VAL A 203 -7.03 -10.46 -13.17
N LYS A 204 -6.68 -11.07 -14.31
CA LYS A 204 -5.82 -12.27 -14.35
C LYS A 204 -4.46 -12.01 -13.72
N THR A 205 -3.82 -10.90 -14.08
CA THR A 205 -2.47 -10.54 -13.59
C THR A 205 -2.49 -10.20 -12.10
N LEU A 206 -3.45 -9.38 -11.66
CA LEU A 206 -3.61 -9.00 -10.26
C LEU A 206 -4.00 -10.18 -9.36
N ARG A 207 -4.79 -11.13 -9.87
CA ARG A 207 -5.12 -12.38 -9.16
C ARG A 207 -3.88 -13.24 -8.93
N ALA A 208 -3.02 -13.38 -9.93
CA ALA A 208 -1.74 -14.07 -9.77
C ALA A 208 -0.84 -13.36 -8.74
N ALA A 209 -0.77 -12.03 -8.79
CA ALA A 209 0.00 -11.23 -7.83
C ALA A 209 -0.53 -11.35 -6.39
N ALA A 210 -1.85 -11.34 -6.21
CA ALA A 210 -2.50 -11.47 -4.90
C ALA A 210 -2.34 -12.87 -4.30
N ALA A 211 -2.25 -13.91 -5.14
CA ALA A 211 -2.04 -15.29 -4.72
C ALA A 211 -0.56 -15.63 -4.43
N SER A 212 0.40 -14.79 -4.84
CA SER A 212 1.81 -14.99 -4.52
C SER A 212 2.05 -14.91 -3.01
N ARG A 213 3.09 -15.60 -2.53
CA ARG A 213 3.53 -15.59 -1.12
C ARG A 213 3.80 -14.17 -0.59
N ARG A 214 4.17 -13.24 -1.47
CA ARG A 214 4.43 -11.83 -1.13
C ARG A 214 3.23 -10.91 -1.42
N GLY A 215 2.07 -11.48 -1.76
CA GLY A 215 0.81 -10.78 -1.91
C GLY A 215 0.43 -10.05 -0.62
N ASN A 216 -0.04 -8.81 -0.74
CA ASN A 216 -0.38 -7.96 0.39
C ASN A 216 -1.73 -7.25 0.14
N ALA A 217 -2.21 -6.53 1.16
CA ALA A 217 -3.47 -5.80 1.09
C ALA A 217 -3.55 -4.87 -0.12
N ARG A 218 -2.46 -4.16 -0.47
CA ARG A 218 -2.44 -3.25 -1.62
C ARG A 218 -2.78 -3.97 -2.93
N VAL A 219 -2.17 -5.13 -3.18
CA VAL A 219 -2.43 -5.90 -4.41
C VAL A 219 -3.86 -6.43 -4.43
N ARG A 220 -4.40 -6.86 -3.28
CA ARG A 220 -5.80 -7.28 -3.14
C ARG A 220 -6.77 -6.13 -3.40
N GLN A 221 -6.49 -4.94 -2.90
CA GLN A 221 -7.33 -3.76 -3.15
C GLN A 221 -7.28 -3.35 -4.64
N ASN A 222 -6.12 -3.43 -5.28
CA ASN A 222 -6.01 -3.19 -6.73
C ASN A 222 -6.78 -4.23 -7.54
N LEU A 223 -6.75 -5.51 -7.13
CA LEU A 223 -7.59 -6.54 -7.73
C LEU A 223 -9.08 -6.26 -7.52
N ALA A 224 -9.49 -5.83 -6.32
CA ALA A 224 -10.88 -5.47 -6.04
C ALA A 224 -11.34 -4.30 -6.91
N LEU A 225 -10.49 -3.29 -7.11
CA LEU A 225 -10.73 -2.17 -8.01
C LEU A 225 -10.90 -2.63 -9.47
N ALA A 226 -9.99 -3.47 -9.98
CA ALA A 226 -10.09 -4.00 -11.34
C ALA A 226 -11.36 -4.84 -11.55
N LEU A 227 -11.74 -5.66 -10.56
CA LEU A 227 -12.99 -6.42 -10.56
C LEU A 227 -14.21 -5.49 -10.54
N ALA A 228 -14.17 -4.41 -9.74
CA ALA A 228 -15.26 -3.45 -9.67
C ALA A 228 -15.47 -2.72 -11.01
N ILE A 229 -14.40 -2.26 -11.65
CA ILE A 229 -14.44 -1.62 -12.97
C ILE A 229 -14.95 -2.58 -14.04
N LYS A 230 -14.60 -3.87 -13.94
CA LYS A 230 -15.10 -4.93 -14.83
C LYS A 230 -16.60 -5.24 -14.62
N GLY A 231 -17.19 -4.83 -13.49
CA GLY A 231 -18.58 -5.12 -13.14
C GLY A 231 -18.75 -6.32 -12.19
N ASP A 232 -17.66 -6.99 -11.79
CA ASP A 232 -17.65 -8.14 -10.87
C ASP A 232 -17.78 -7.70 -9.40
N LEU A 233 -18.79 -6.88 -9.10
CA LEU A 233 -18.95 -6.18 -7.81
C LEU A 233 -18.97 -7.10 -6.59
N ARG A 234 -19.54 -8.31 -6.70
CA ARG A 234 -19.62 -9.26 -5.58
C ARG A 234 -18.24 -9.77 -5.17
N GLU A 235 -17.39 -10.09 -6.15
CA GLU A 235 -16.03 -10.57 -5.84
C GLU A 235 -15.17 -9.40 -5.35
N ALA A 236 -15.31 -8.22 -5.95
CA ALA A 236 -14.66 -7.00 -5.51
C ALA A 236 -14.96 -6.69 -4.03
N GLU A 237 -16.23 -6.74 -3.63
CA GLU A 237 -16.65 -6.50 -2.24
C GLU A 237 -16.07 -7.52 -1.27
N ARG A 238 -16.18 -8.81 -1.60
CA ARG A 238 -15.62 -9.90 -0.78
C ARG A 238 -14.12 -9.70 -0.55
N LEU A 239 -13.40 -9.27 -1.59
CA LEU A 239 -11.97 -9.03 -1.49
C LEU A 239 -11.65 -7.74 -0.71
N ALA A 240 -12.40 -6.66 -0.93
CA ALA A 240 -12.26 -5.41 -0.18
C ALA A 240 -12.43 -5.63 1.33
N ARG A 241 -13.45 -6.40 1.73
CA ARG A 241 -13.73 -6.77 3.14
C ARG A 241 -12.62 -7.59 3.82
N SER A 242 -11.67 -8.14 3.06
CA SER A 242 -10.53 -8.88 3.65
C SER A 242 -9.46 -7.97 4.25
N ASP A 243 -9.41 -6.70 3.84
CA ASP A 243 -8.41 -5.73 4.32
C ASP A 243 -9.02 -4.45 4.91
N LEU A 244 -10.33 -4.23 4.74
CA LEU A 244 -11.04 -3.03 5.17
C LEU A 244 -12.19 -3.38 6.12
N PRO A 245 -12.57 -2.45 7.04
CA PRO A 245 -13.82 -2.58 7.79
C PRO A 245 -15.02 -2.77 6.85
N PRO A 246 -16.02 -3.61 7.21
CA PRO A 246 -17.15 -3.92 6.33
C PRO A 246 -17.85 -2.68 5.77
N GLN A 247 -18.06 -1.65 6.60
CA GLN A 247 -18.72 -0.42 6.20
C GLN A 247 -17.92 0.36 5.14
N LEU A 248 -16.60 0.39 5.26
CA LEU A 248 -15.73 1.08 4.29
C LEU A 248 -15.65 0.32 2.97
N ALA A 249 -15.61 -1.01 3.04
CA ALA A 249 -15.67 -1.86 1.84
C ALA A 249 -17.00 -1.68 1.10
N GLU A 250 -18.13 -1.68 1.80
CA GLU A 250 -19.46 -1.42 1.23
C GLU A 250 -19.52 -0.03 0.58
N GLN A 251 -19.08 1.03 1.27
CA GLN A 251 -19.05 2.39 0.74
C GLN A 251 -18.21 2.52 -0.53
N ASN A 252 -17.03 1.88 -0.58
CA ASN A 252 -16.19 1.89 -1.78
C ASN A 252 -16.92 1.23 -2.96
N ILE A 253 -17.61 0.11 -2.73
CA ILE A 253 -18.35 -0.61 -3.77
C ILE A 253 -19.57 0.17 -4.24
N ASP A 254 -20.30 0.82 -3.32
CA ASP A 254 -21.43 1.68 -3.64
C ASP A 254 -21.00 2.88 -4.49
N TYR A 255 -19.83 3.46 -4.19
CA TYR A 255 -19.22 4.49 -5.03
C TYR A 255 -18.97 3.98 -6.46
N PHE A 256 -18.32 2.83 -6.63
CA PHE A 256 -18.10 2.26 -7.97
C PHE A 256 -19.40 1.90 -8.69
N ARG A 257 -20.41 1.37 -7.98
CA ARG A 257 -21.73 1.12 -8.55
C ARG A 257 -22.40 2.41 -9.03
N SER A 258 -22.29 3.49 -8.27
CA SER A 258 -22.82 4.80 -8.64
C SER A 258 -22.12 5.39 -9.86
N LEU A 259 -20.82 5.13 -10.01
CA LEU A 259 -20.01 5.53 -11.17
C LEU A 259 -20.38 4.72 -12.42
N MET A 260 -20.61 3.42 -12.27
CA MET A 260 -21.04 2.52 -13.34
C MET A 260 -22.45 2.80 -13.84
N ASN A 261 -23.35 3.19 -12.93
CA ASN A 261 -24.74 3.54 -13.29
C ASN A 261 -24.91 4.96 -13.85
N GLN A 262 -23.81 5.63 -14.21
CA GLN A 262 -23.81 6.92 -14.92
C GLN A 262 -23.29 6.73 -16.35
N PRO A 263 -24.16 6.48 -17.35
CA PRO A 263 -23.76 6.25 -18.74
C PRO A 263 -22.91 7.40 -19.32
N ALA A 264 -23.14 8.64 -18.87
CA ALA A 264 -22.39 9.81 -19.29
C ALA A 264 -20.90 9.75 -18.88
N TYR A 265 -20.58 9.09 -17.76
CA TYR A 265 -19.20 8.95 -17.29
C TYR A 265 -18.37 8.08 -18.26
N TRP A 266 -18.92 6.94 -18.68
CA TRP A 266 -18.23 6.01 -19.57
C TRP A 266 -18.23 6.44 -21.03
N GLN A 267 -19.20 7.25 -21.47
CA GLN A 267 -19.21 7.79 -22.84
C GLN A 267 -18.00 8.69 -23.14
N GLU A 268 -17.43 9.34 -22.12
CA GLU A 268 -16.19 10.11 -22.28
C GLU A 268 -14.95 9.21 -22.46
N PHE A 269 -14.94 7.99 -21.89
CA PHE A 269 -13.83 7.02 -22.00
C PHE A 269 -14.01 6.01 -23.16
N ALA A 270 -15.25 5.71 -23.55
CA ALA A 270 -15.58 4.81 -24.67
C ALA A 270 -15.13 5.36 -26.03
N ALA A 271 -14.92 6.69 -26.13
CA ALA A 271 -14.37 7.32 -27.33
C ALA A 271 -12.95 6.83 -27.67
N ASP A 272 -12.23 6.24 -26.71
CA ASP A 272 -10.83 5.78 -26.85
C ASP A 272 -10.72 4.25 -26.99
N GLY A 273 -11.79 3.55 -27.38
CA GLY A 273 -11.77 2.09 -27.61
C GLY A 273 -11.99 1.24 -26.36
N PHE A 274 -12.54 1.83 -25.30
CA PHE A 274 -13.01 1.12 -24.12
C PHE A 274 -14.40 0.52 -24.39
N ASP A 275 -14.52 -0.81 -24.42
CA ASP A 275 -15.82 -1.49 -24.42
C ASP A 275 -16.46 -1.31 -23.04
N ALA A 276 -17.42 -0.40 -22.95
CA ALA A 276 -18.18 -0.19 -21.73
C ALA A 276 -18.85 -1.50 -21.28
N PRO A 277 -18.85 -1.83 -19.98
CA PRO A 277 -19.56 -2.99 -19.47
C PRO A 277 -21.01 -3.01 -19.94
N ASP A 278 -21.54 -4.18 -20.30
CA ASP A 278 -22.96 -4.34 -20.60
C ASP A 278 -23.77 -4.19 -19.31
N PHE A 279 -24.33 -2.99 -19.11
CA PHE A 279 -25.05 -2.62 -17.89
C PHE A 279 -26.46 -3.23 -17.79
N ASP A 280 -26.98 -3.77 -18.90
CA ASP A 280 -28.25 -4.48 -18.94
C ASP A 280 -28.08 -6.00 -18.76
N ALA A 281 -26.83 -6.48 -18.72
CA ALA A 281 -26.54 -7.88 -18.46
C ALA A 281 -27.00 -8.26 -17.04
N PRO A 282 -27.94 -9.21 -16.88
CA PRO A 282 -28.31 -9.69 -15.56
C PRO A 282 -27.08 -10.29 -14.86
N PRO A 283 -26.94 -10.10 -13.54
CA PRO A 283 -25.79 -10.60 -12.81
C PRO A 283 -25.63 -12.10 -13.07
N ALA A 284 -24.42 -12.52 -13.47
CA ALA A 284 -24.12 -13.92 -13.70
C ALA A 284 -24.62 -14.75 -12.52
N ALA A 285 -25.42 -15.79 -12.82
CA ALA A 285 -25.97 -16.67 -11.81
C ALA A 285 -24.82 -17.19 -10.93
N PRO A 286 -24.98 -17.20 -9.59
CA PRO A 286 -23.93 -17.67 -8.71
C PRO A 286 -23.52 -19.08 -9.13
N ALA A 287 -22.22 -19.29 -9.36
CA ALA A 287 -21.69 -20.63 -9.49
C ALA A 287 -22.16 -21.46 -8.27
N PRO A 288 -22.69 -22.68 -8.47
CA PRO A 288 -23.22 -23.47 -7.38
C PRO A 288 -22.13 -23.60 -6.31
N ALA A 289 -22.48 -23.24 -5.08
CA ALA A 289 -21.58 -23.36 -3.94
C ALA A 289 -21.10 -24.81 -3.88
N ALA A 290 -19.79 -25.01 -4.05
CA ALA A 290 -19.20 -26.29 -3.74
C ALA A 290 -19.55 -26.63 -2.28
N PRO A 291 -20.07 -27.83 -1.99
CA PRO A 291 -20.47 -28.18 -0.64
C PRO A 291 -19.26 -28.03 0.29
N ALA A 292 -19.45 -27.29 1.39
CA ALA A 292 -18.43 -27.15 2.41
C ALA A 292 -17.99 -28.55 2.87
N PRO A 293 -16.67 -28.84 2.93
CA PRO A 293 -16.22 -30.11 3.48
C PRO A 293 -16.71 -30.22 4.92
N SER A 294 -17.44 -31.30 5.21
CA SER A 294 -17.93 -31.58 6.56
C SER A 294 -16.74 -31.62 7.53
N PRO A 295 -16.82 -30.95 8.69
CA PRO A 295 -15.75 -31.01 9.68
C PRO A 295 -15.63 -32.45 10.18
N LYS A 296 -14.48 -33.09 9.95
CA LYS A 296 -14.17 -34.36 10.61
C LYS A 296 -14.08 -34.11 12.12
N PRO A 297 -14.80 -34.86 12.97
CA PRO A 297 -14.70 -34.70 14.40
C PRO A 297 -13.25 -34.98 14.84
N ARG A 298 -12.65 -34.02 15.55
CA ARG A 298 -11.36 -34.18 16.20
C ARG A 298 -11.57 -35.13 17.40
N PRO A 299 -10.79 -36.21 17.56
CA PRO A 299 -10.91 -37.08 18.73
C PRO A 299 -10.66 -36.27 20.01
N LEU A 300 -11.49 -36.48 21.02
CA LEU A 300 -11.28 -35.93 22.36
C LEU A 300 -9.98 -36.54 22.96
N PRO A 301 -9.19 -35.78 23.75
CA PRO A 301 -8.05 -36.34 24.46
C PRO A 301 -8.54 -37.37 25.49
N GLU A 302 -7.93 -38.55 25.52
CA GLU A 302 -8.14 -39.53 26.60
C GLU A 302 -7.69 -38.93 27.94
N LEU A 303 -8.61 -38.84 28.89
CA LEU A 303 -8.30 -38.55 30.28
C LEU A 303 -7.55 -39.75 30.86
N ARG A 304 -6.25 -39.59 31.14
CA ARG A 304 -5.49 -40.56 31.94
C ARG A 304 -5.90 -40.38 33.41
N GLU A 305 -6.38 -41.45 34.02
CA GLU A 305 -6.56 -41.53 35.47
C GLU A 305 -5.18 -41.45 36.16
N GLU A 306 -5.05 -40.56 37.14
CA GLU A 306 -3.85 -40.49 37.98
C GLU A 306 -3.78 -41.71 38.90
N PRO A 307 -2.60 -42.31 39.10
CA PRO A 307 -2.45 -43.47 39.97
C PRO A 307 -2.53 -43.06 41.45
N LYS A 308 -3.30 -43.82 42.22
CA LYS A 308 -3.39 -43.72 43.69
C LYS A 308 -2.00 -43.97 44.29
N GLN A 309 -1.56 -43.05 45.15
CA GLN A 309 -0.37 -43.22 45.98
C GLN A 309 -0.77 -43.89 47.29
N ASP A 310 -0.17 -45.05 47.56
CA ASP A 310 -0.26 -45.75 48.84
C ASP A 310 0.73 -45.12 49.85
N GLU A 311 0.26 -44.90 51.07
CA GLU A 311 1.00 -44.32 52.19
C GLU A 311 1.97 -45.34 52.81
N GLU A 312 3.26 -45.00 52.95
CA GLU A 312 4.15 -45.64 53.93
C GLU A 312 5.13 -44.61 54.53
N LYS A 313 5.27 -44.69 55.87
CA LYS A 313 5.90 -43.77 56.82
C LYS A 313 7.44 -43.69 56.72
N ASP A 314 8.08 -42.52 56.93
CA ASP A 314 8.54 -42.04 58.25
C ASP A 314 9.44 -40.76 58.16
N ASP A 315 9.32 -39.94 59.22
CA ASP A 315 10.28 -39.03 59.88
C ASP A 315 10.80 -37.67 59.31
N ALA A 316 10.24 -36.62 59.94
CA ALA A 316 10.87 -35.37 60.47
C ALA A 316 10.91 -34.08 59.58
N PRO A 317 10.99 -32.85 60.18
CA PRO A 317 9.81 -32.14 60.71
C PRO A 317 9.61 -30.67 60.23
N VAL A 318 8.33 -30.28 60.16
CA VAL A 318 7.68 -29.03 60.64
C VAL A 318 8.03 -27.65 60.04
N ALA A 319 7.01 -26.98 59.47
CA ALA A 319 6.54 -25.64 59.89
C ALA A 319 5.12 -25.27 59.35
N LEU A 320 4.12 -25.51 60.21
CA LEU A 320 2.91 -24.72 60.56
C LEU A 320 2.93 -23.21 60.16
N VAL A 321 1.89 -22.45 59.75
CA VAL A 321 0.42 -22.39 59.99
C VAL A 321 -0.28 -21.46 58.90
N PRO A 322 -1.55 -20.97 58.96
CA PRO A 322 -2.69 -21.38 58.10
C PRO A 322 -3.35 -20.25 57.24
N GLN A 323 -4.33 -20.64 56.40
CA GLN A 323 -5.29 -19.79 55.67
C GLN A 323 -6.31 -19.07 56.62
N PRO A 324 -7.23 -18.19 56.13
CA PRO A 324 -8.50 -18.70 55.55
C PRO A 324 -9.16 -17.86 54.43
N ALA A 325 -10.10 -18.55 53.77
CA ALA A 325 -11.03 -18.13 52.73
C ALA A 325 -12.18 -17.22 53.20
N THR A 326 -12.83 -16.49 52.28
CA THR A 326 -14.18 -16.77 51.73
C THR A 326 -14.78 -15.51 51.08
N ALA A 327 -15.45 -15.68 49.93
CA ALA A 327 -16.47 -14.76 49.39
C ALA A 327 -17.83 -15.12 50.05
N PRO A 328 -18.92 -14.29 50.04
CA PRO A 328 -19.69 -14.06 48.80
C PRO A 328 -20.62 -12.80 48.72
N THR A 329 -21.21 -12.63 47.52
CA THR A 329 -22.60 -12.22 47.18
C THR A 329 -23.16 -10.78 47.33
N ASN A 330 -23.60 -10.30 46.15
CA ASN A 330 -24.92 -9.76 45.75
C ASN A 330 -25.48 -8.41 46.28
N ALA A 331 -25.63 -7.51 45.29
CA ALA A 331 -26.88 -6.94 44.79
C ALA A 331 -27.59 -5.77 45.52
N SER A 332 -27.98 -4.83 44.65
CA SER A 332 -29.17 -3.97 44.66
C SER A 332 -29.04 -2.55 45.22
N ALA A 333 -29.37 -1.59 44.33
CA ALA A 333 -30.16 -0.37 44.56
C ALA A 333 -29.58 0.66 45.57
N GLU A 334 -29.67 1.97 45.41
CA GLU A 334 -30.45 2.85 44.57
C GLU A 334 -29.87 4.27 44.78
N GLU A 335 -30.14 5.13 43.81
CA GLU A 335 -30.36 6.58 43.92
C GLU A 335 -29.30 7.58 44.43
N ALA A 336 -29.20 8.62 43.59
CA ALA A 336 -29.14 10.05 43.91
C ALA A 336 -27.77 10.70 44.20
N GLY A 337 -27.45 11.68 43.35
CA GLY A 337 -26.72 12.88 43.78
C GLY A 337 -25.48 13.23 42.97
N ALA A 338 -25.66 13.86 41.81
CA ALA A 338 -24.82 15.01 41.46
C ALA A 338 -25.38 16.25 42.21
N PRO A 339 -24.67 17.39 42.40
CA PRO A 339 -23.47 17.82 41.67
C PRO A 339 -22.37 18.53 42.52
N ASP A 340 -21.30 18.90 41.81
CA ASP A 340 -20.49 20.12 41.98
C ASP A 340 -19.63 20.31 43.24
N ILE A 341 -18.32 20.51 43.06
CA ILE A 341 -17.62 21.80 43.27
C ILE A 341 -16.10 21.59 43.09
N LYS A 342 -15.55 22.40 42.18
CA LYS A 342 -14.18 22.93 42.06
C LYS A 342 -13.21 22.64 43.22
N GLN A 343 -12.01 22.15 42.88
CA GLN A 343 -10.78 22.94 42.76
C GLN A 343 -9.71 22.13 42.01
#